data_AF-A0A833YJK5-F1
#
_entry.id   AF-A0A833YJK5-F1
#
_cell.length_a   1.000
_cell.length_b   1.000
_cell.length_c   1.000
_cell.angle_alpha   90.00
_cell.angle_beta   90.00
_cell.angle_gamma   90.00
#
_symmetry.space_group_name_H-M   'P 1'
#
loop_
_entity.id
_entity.type
_entity.pdbx_description
1 polymer ?
#
loop_
_entity_poly.entity_id
_entity_poly.type
_entity_poly.pdbx_seq_one_letter_code
_entity_poly.pdbx_strand_id
1 'polypeptide(L)'
;MIVINYAKKNDLVDADNKNLVKLDPILSDCVLEKSEQHMVSKLPWDSLLTRCLEKLQPAYQVAFPGQEPIVKKGKICPVDITLAQRASNKKVTVVRNLEAYGLDPCAVAAVLQQRCQASTTVTPAPGARDSLQVQIQGNQVHHVGRLLLEEYQLPRKHVQGLEKAPKPAKKK
;
A
#
# COMPACT_ATOMS: atom_id res chain seq x y z
N MET A 1 -23.84 3.97 -6.99
CA MET A 1 -22.61 3.46 -7.65
C MET A 1 -22.64 3.84 -9.11
N ILE A 2 -21.54 4.37 -9.66
CA ILE A 2 -21.48 4.96 -11.01
C ILE A 2 -21.89 3.94 -12.09
N VAL A 3 -21.33 2.72 -12.06
CA VAL A 3 -21.61 1.65 -13.03
C VAL A 3 -23.08 1.21 -12.99
N ILE A 4 -23.66 1.04 -11.80
CA ILE A 4 -25.08 0.66 -11.63
C ILE A 4 -25.99 1.75 -12.20
N ASN A 5 -25.68 3.01 -11.91
CA ASN A 5 -26.46 4.14 -12.42
C ASN A 5 -26.38 4.22 -13.95
N TYR A 6 -25.20 3.98 -14.54
CA TYR A 6 -25.01 3.91 -15.98
C TYR A 6 -25.89 2.82 -16.61
N ALA A 7 -25.84 1.60 -16.09
CA ALA A 7 -26.61 0.49 -16.65
C ALA A 7 -28.13 0.69 -16.52
N LYS A 8 -28.62 1.28 -15.42
CA LYS A 8 -30.04 1.63 -15.27
C LYS A 8 -30.48 2.77 -16.19
N LYS A 9 -29.66 3.81 -16.32
CA LYS A 9 -29.98 4.98 -17.17
C LYS A 9 -30.07 4.61 -18.66
N ASN A 10 -29.31 3.60 -19.09
CA ASN A 10 -29.27 3.15 -20.48
C ASN A 10 -30.10 1.87 -20.72
N ASP A 11 -30.99 1.51 -19.78
CA ASP A 11 -31.88 0.34 -19.88
C ASP A 11 -31.15 -0.99 -20.22
N LEU A 12 -29.95 -1.15 -19.66
CA LEU A 12 -29.08 -2.30 -19.92
C LEU A 12 -29.38 -3.51 -19.04
N VAL A 13 -30.24 -3.37 -18.03
CA VAL A 13 -30.63 -4.48 -17.16
C VAL A 13 -31.51 -5.45 -17.94
N ASP A 14 -31.18 -6.73 -17.87
CA ASP A 14 -31.96 -7.74 -18.57
C ASP A 14 -33.38 -7.86 -17.99
N ALA A 15 -34.37 -7.96 -18.88
CA ALA A 15 -35.79 -7.95 -18.51
C ALA A 15 -36.21 -9.24 -17.80
N ASP A 16 -35.64 -10.38 -18.23
CA ASP A 16 -35.98 -11.70 -17.72
C ASP A 16 -35.13 -12.05 -16.48
N ASN A 17 -33.89 -11.53 -16.43
CA ASN A 17 -32.98 -11.76 -15.31
C ASN A 17 -32.30 -10.47 -14.84
N LYS A 18 -32.83 -9.87 -13.77
CA LYS A 18 -32.30 -8.62 -13.19
C LYS A 18 -30.85 -8.71 -12.67
N ASN A 19 -30.28 -9.91 -12.57
CA ASN A 19 -28.88 -10.09 -12.23
C ASN A 19 -27.93 -9.89 -13.43
N LEU A 20 -28.45 -9.92 -14.67
CA LEU A 20 -27.68 -9.76 -15.89
C LEU A 20 -27.77 -8.33 -16.44
N VAL A 21 -26.65 -7.86 -16.96
CA VAL A 21 -26.51 -6.57 -17.64
C VAL A 21 -26.06 -6.84 -19.07
N LYS A 22 -26.83 -6.34 -20.04
CA LYS A 22 -26.49 -6.31 -21.45
C LYS A 22 -25.35 -5.33 -21.66
N LEU A 23 -24.30 -5.76 -22.35
CA LEU A 23 -23.16 -4.90 -22.63
C LEU A 23 -23.45 -4.07 -23.88
N ASP A 24 -23.46 -2.76 -23.71
CA ASP A 24 -23.47 -1.83 -24.84
C ASP A 24 -22.05 -1.71 -25.43
N PRO A 25 -21.85 -0.99 -26.56
CA PRO A 25 -20.52 -0.87 -27.16
C PRO A 25 -19.47 -0.27 -26.22
N ILE A 26 -19.86 0.67 -25.34
CA ILE A 26 -18.95 1.32 -24.38
C ILE A 26 -18.48 0.35 -23.32
N LEU A 27 -19.40 -0.37 -22.66
CA LEU A 27 -19.03 -1.39 -21.68
C LEU A 27 -18.23 -2.51 -22.34
N SER A 28 -18.65 -2.97 -23.52
CA SER A 28 -17.96 -4.03 -24.24
C SER A 28 -16.50 -3.68 -24.53
N ASP A 29 -16.22 -2.46 -24.98
CA ASP A 29 -14.86 -2.02 -25.29
C ASP A 29 -13.98 -1.91 -24.03
N CYS A 30 -14.55 -1.49 -22.91
CA CYS A 30 -13.80 -1.24 -21.68
C CYS A 30 -13.56 -2.50 -20.83
N VAL A 31 -14.54 -3.41 -20.77
CA VAL A 31 -14.55 -4.51 -19.77
C VAL A 31 -14.26 -5.89 -20.36
N LEU A 32 -14.40 -6.08 -21.67
CA LEU A 32 -14.14 -7.35 -22.32
C LEU A 32 -12.68 -7.44 -22.78
N GLU A 33 -12.15 -8.65 -22.78
CA GLU A 33 -10.90 -8.95 -23.47
C GLU A 33 -11.13 -9.15 -24.97
N LYS A 34 -10.08 -9.03 -25.79
CA LYS A 34 -10.18 -9.17 -27.26
C LYS A 34 -10.82 -10.48 -27.72
N SER A 35 -10.62 -11.56 -26.95
CA SER A 35 -11.21 -12.87 -27.22
C SER A 35 -12.71 -12.95 -26.94
N GLU A 36 -13.26 -12.02 -26.15
CA GLU A 36 -14.65 -12.04 -25.69
C GLU A 36 -15.57 -11.09 -26.48
N GLN A 37 -15.00 -10.15 -27.24
CA GLN A 37 -15.70 -9.00 -27.85
C GLN A 37 -16.94 -9.34 -28.70
N HIS A 38 -17.03 -10.58 -29.23
CA HIS A 38 -18.16 -11.05 -30.04
C HIS A 38 -18.89 -12.26 -29.43
N MET A 39 -18.43 -12.75 -28.28
CA MET A 39 -18.98 -13.93 -27.61
C MET A 39 -19.82 -13.58 -26.40
N VAL A 40 -19.45 -12.51 -25.68
CA VAL A 40 -20.09 -12.12 -24.42
C VAL A 40 -20.97 -10.90 -24.65
N SER A 41 -22.29 -11.08 -24.60
CA SER A 41 -23.27 -9.99 -24.76
C SER A 41 -23.93 -9.55 -23.43
N LYS A 42 -23.77 -10.36 -22.38
CA LYS A 42 -24.31 -10.07 -21.04
C LYS A 42 -23.32 -10.51 -19.96
N LEU A 43 -23.23 -9.76 -18.88
CA LEU A 43 -22.48 -10.14 -17.68
C LEU A 43 -23.36 -10.05 -16.43
N PRO A 44 -23.16 -10.94 -15.43
CA PRO A 44 -23.68 -10.72 -14.09
C PRO A 44 -23.12 -9.43 -13.47
N TRP A 45 -23.87 -8.81 -12.55
CA TRP A 45 -23.42 -7.60 -11.86
C TRP A 45 -22.06 -7.74 -11.20
N ASP A 46 -21.82 -8.87 -10.52
CA ASP A 46 -20.57 -9.14 -9.81
C ASP A 46 -19.36 -9.13 -10.77
N SER A 47 -19.49 -9.81 -11.91
CA SER A 47 -18.45 -9.84 -12.94
C SER A 47 -18.25 -8.49 -13.60
N LEU A 48 -19.32 -7.76 -13.91
CA LEU A 48 -19.24 -6.41 -14.48
C LEU A 48 -18.49 -5.46 -13.55
N LEU A 49 -18.89 -5.42 -12.27
CA LEU A 49 -18.28 -4.53 -11.28
C LEU A 49 -16.81 -4.89 -11.03
N THR A 50 -16.50 -6.18 -10.92
CA THR A 50 -15.12 -6.66 -10.74
C THR A 50 -14.24 -6.25 -11.91
N ARG A 51 -14.67 -6.54 -13.16
CA ARG A 51 -13.92 -6.17 -14.36
C ARG A 51 -13.75 -4.65 -14.48
N CYS A 52 -14.78 -3.86 -14.18
CA CYS A 52 -14.65 -2.40 -14.14
C CYS A 52 -13.58 -1.95 -13.14
N LEU A 53 -13.57 -2.50 -11.92
CA LEU A 53 -12.58 -2.15 -10.90
C LEU A 53 -11.15 -2.57 -11.31
N GLU A 54 -10.99 -3.72 -11.96
CA GLU A 54 -9.70 -4.22 -12.43
C GLU A 54 -9.10 -3.40 -13.58
N LYS A 55 -9.95 -2.81 -14.43
CA LYS A 55 -9.52 -1.93 -15.54
C LYS A 55 -9.12 -0.53 -15.05
N LEU A 56 -9.51 -0.14 -13.84
CA LEU A 56 -9.09 1.13 -13.24
C LEU A 56 -7.64 1.10 -12.76
N GLN A 57 -6.97 2.24 -12.81
CA GLN A 57 -5.62 2.37 -12.26
C GLN A 57 -5.67 2.29 -10.72
N PRO A 58 -4.91 1.39 -10.07
CA PRO A 58 -4.85 1.33 -8.62
C PRO A 58 -4.35 2.65 -8.03
N ALA A 59 -4.98 3.07 -6.94
CA ALA A 59 -4.57 4.22 -6.15
C ALA A 59 -5.02 4.02 -4.70
N TYR A 60 -4.40 4.77 -3.79
CA TYR A 60 -4.77 4.78 -2.38
C TYR A 60 -4.59 6.18 -1.79
N GLN A 61 -5.23 6.41 -0.65
CA GLN A 61 -5.14 7.63 0.12
C GLN A 61 -4.58 7.30 1.51
N VAL A 62 -3.66 8.14 1.98
CA VAL A 62 -3.12 8.09 3.34
C VAL A 62 -3.52 9.37 4.04
N ALA A 63 -4.14 9.25 5.21
CA ALA A 63 -4.57 10.40 6.01
C ALA A 63 -4.05 10.23 7.43
N PHE A 64 -3.28 11.22 7.90
CA PHE A 64 -2.85 11.30 9.29
C PHE A 64 -3.69 12.34 10.04
N PRO A 65 -3.92 12.15 11.35
CA PRO A 65 -4.61 13.16 12.16
C PRO A 65 -3.95 14.54 12.04
N GLY A 66 -4.75 15.55 11.68
CA GLY A 66 -4.28 16.93 11.55
C GLY A 66 -3.47 17.25 10.28
N GLN A 67 -3.44 16.35 9.30
CA GLN A 67 -2.77 16.58 8.01
C GLN A 67 -3.74 16.40 6.83
N GLU A 68 -3.47 17.10 5.74
CA GLU A 68 -4.17 16.90 4.47
C GLU A 68 -3.93 15.48 3.93
N PRO A 69 -4.96 14.79 3.43
CA PRO A 69 -4.80 13.46 2.85
C PRO A 69 -3.88 13.46 1.63
N ILE A 70 -3.03 12.44 1.55
CA ILE A 70 -2.09 12.25 0.45
C ILE A 70 -2.59 11.14 -0.46
N VAL A 71 -2.78 11.45 -1.75
CA VAL A 71 -3.16 10.46 -2.76
C VAL A 71 -1.92 9.94 -3.48
N LYS A 72 -1.82 8.61 -3.59
CA LYS A 72 -0.71 7.91 -4.25
C LYS A 72 -1.26 6.96 -5.30
N LYS A 73 -0.56 6.89 -6.45
CA LYS A 73 -0.84 5.93 -7.52
C LYS A 73 -0.17 4.59 -7.21
N GLY A 74 -0.75 3.52 -7.74
CA GLY A 74 -0.26 2.14 -7.57
C GLY A 74 -0.87 1.43 -6.38
N LYS A 75 -0.35 0.23 -6.09
CA LYS A 75 -0.73 -0.56 -4.91
C LYS A 75 0.07 -0.08 -3.71
N ILE A 76 -0.56 -0.06 -2.54
CA ILE A 76 0.13 0.29 -1.30
C ILE A 76 1.15 -0.79 -0.92
N CYS A 77 2.40 -0.39 -0.70
CA CYS A 77 3.45 -1.26 -0.21
C CYS A 77 3.59 -1.09 1.31
N PRO A 78 3.74 -2.17 2.10
CA PRO A 78 4.00 -2.05 3.53
C PRO A 78 5.36 -1.39 3.79
N VAL A 79 5.47 -0.68 4.92
CA VAL A 79 6.77 -0.27 5.48
C VAL A 79 7.53 -1.55 5.84
N ASP A 80 8.71 -1.72 5.25
CA ASP A 80 9.53 -2.91 5.43
C ASP A 80 10.68 -2.61 6.40
N ILE A 81 10.75 -3.37 7.50
CA ILE A 81 11.82 -3.28 8.49
C ILE A 81 12.69 -4.54 8.38
N THR A 82 13.95 -4.35 8.05
CA THR A 82 14.93 -5.43 7.95
C THR A 82 16.12 -5.20 8.85
N LEU A 83 16.77 -6.30 9.25
CA LEU A 83 18.05 -6.27 9.94
C LEU A 83 19.12 -6.73 8.96
N ALA A 84 20.05 -5.84 8.64
CA ALA A 84 21.22 -6.15 7.85
C ALA A 84 22.46 -6.28 8.76
N GLN A 85 23.41 -7.13 8.38
CA GLN A 85 24.70 -7.26 9.02
C GLN A 85 25.75 -6.60 8.13
N ARG A 86 26.47 -5.60 8.65
CA ARG A 86 27.45 -4.84 7.83
C ARG A 86 28.89 -5.28 8.02
N ALA A 87 29.30 -5.52 9.26
CA ALA A 87 30.67 -5.90 9.59
C ALA A 87 30.70 -6.72 10.88
N SER A 88 31.25 -7.94 10.83
CA SER A 88 31.25 -8.89 11.95
C SER A 88 29.86 -8.93 12.60
N ASN A 89 29.73 -8.74 13.91
CA ASN A 89 28.47 -8.81 14.64
C ASN A 89 27.65 -7.49 14.67
N LYS A 90 28.03 -6.46 13.88
CA LYS A 90 27.30 -5.19 13.85
C LYS A 90 26.04 -5.30 12.99
N LYS A 91 24.88 -5.21 13.65
CA LYS A 91 23.56 -5.13 13.03
C LYS A 91 23.20 -3.68 12.70
N VAL A 92 22.45 -3.50 11.62
CA VAL A 92 21.86 -2.23 11.20
C VAL A 92 20.39 -2.50 10.90
N THR A 93 19.52 -1.67 11.44
CA THR A 93 18.09 -1.68 11.11
C THR A 93 17.87 -0.85 9.86
N VAL A 94 17.19 -1.39 8.86
CA VAL A 94 16.89 -0.71 7.59
C VAL A 94 15.37 -0.61 7.45
N VAL A 95 14.88 0.59 7.15
CA VAL A 95 13.45 0.91 7.00
C VAL A 95 13.22 1.43 5.58
N ARG A 96 12.27 0.81 4.86
CA ARG A 96 11.93 1.12 3.46
C ARG A 96 10.45 1.45 3.30
N ASN A 97 10.10 2.03 2.15
CA ASN A 97 8.73 2.37 1.75
C ASN A 97 8.03 3.42 2.65
N LEU A 98 8.80 4.26 3.36
CA LEU A 98 8.23 5.36 4.16
C LEU A 98 7.44 6.35 3.28
N GLU A 99 7.97 6.65 2.10
CA GLU A 99 7.40 7.60 1.13
C GLU A 99 6.06 7.12 0.55
N ALA A 100 5.78 5.82 0.59
CA ALA A 100 4.47 5.26 0.23
C ALA A 100 3.38 5.76 1.18
N TYR A 101 3.73 6.04 2.43
CA TYR A 101 2.83 6.61 3.44
C TYR A 101 2.94 8.13 3.51
N GLY A 102 3.69 8.78 2.63
CA GLY A 102 3.94 10.22 2.70
C GLY A 102 4.85 10.64 3.85
N LEU A 103 5.58 9.70 4.45
CA LEU A 103 6.56 9.98 5.49
C LEU A 103 7.89 10.37 4.85
N ASP A 104 8.45 11.52 5.23
CA ASP A 104 9.78 11.96 4.80
C ASP A 104 10.88 11.11 5.49
N PRO A 105 11.69 10.36 4.73
CA PRO A 105 12.81 9.57 5.27
C PRO A 105 13.81 10.39 6.09
N CYS A 106 14.06 11.64 5.73
CA CYS A 106 14.99 12.51 6.45
C CYS A 106 14.45 12.91 7.82
N ALA A 107 13.20 13.37 7.88
CA ALA A 107 12.51 13.65 9.13
C ALA A 107 12.41 12.41 10.04
N VAL A 108 12.04 11.25 9.49
CA VAL A 108 11.97 9.99 10.25
C VAL A 108 13.35 9.59 10.78
N ALA A 109 14.41 9.74 10.00
CA ALA A 109 15.78 9.48 10.45
C ALA A 109 16.17 10.35 11.65
N ALA A 110 15.89 11.66 11.60
CA ALA A 110 16.19 12.58 12.70
C ALA A 110 15.47 12.20 14.01
N VAL A 111 14.18 11.84 13.92
CA VAL A 111 13.40 11.38 15.08
C VAL A 111 13.98 10.08 15.64
N LEU A 112 14.33 9.12 14.77
CA LEU A 112 14.90 7.85 15.19
C LEU A 112 16.32 8.00 15.75
N GLN A 113 17.11 8.96 15.28
CA GLN A 113 18.43 9.24 15.83
C GLN A 113 18.33 9.63 17.31
N GLN A 114 17.42 10.56 17.63
CA GLN A 114 17.19 11.00 19.00
C GLN A 114 16.57 9.89 19.85
N ARG A 115 15.58 9.16 19.30
CA ARG A 115 14.87 8.11 20.06
C ARG A 115 15.72 6.87 20.33
N CYS A 116 16.57 6.48 19.38
CA CYS A 116 17.43 5.30 19.52
C CYS A 116 18.78 5.61 20.17
N GLN A 117 19.15 6.90 20.31
CA GLN A 117 20.50 7.32 20.73
C GLN A 117 21.59 6.65 19.87
N ALA A 118 21.32 6.56 18.56
CA ALA A 118 22.13 5.82 17.59
C ALA A 118 22.21 6.59 16.28
N SER A 119 23.35 6.49 15.57
CA SER A 119 23.53 7.12 14.27
C SER A 119 22.51 6.60 13.24
N THR A 120 21.93 7.53 12.48
CA THR A 120 21.04 7.25 11.36
C THR A 120 21.57 7.81 10.06
N THR A 121 21.35 7.12 8.95
CA THR A 121 21.70 7.59 7.61
C THR A 121 20.57 7.33 6.63
N VAL A 122 20.36 8.25 5.69
CA VAL A 122 19.43 8.08 4.57
C VAL A 122 20.24 7.76 3.32
N THR A 123 19.85 6.70 2.61
CA THR A 123 20.52 6.25 1.39
C THR A 123 19.49 5.86 0.34
N PRO A 124 19.81 5.90 -0.96
CA PRO A 124 18.96 5.30 -1.99
C PRO A 124 18.65 3.84 -1.66
N ALA A 125 17.39 3.43 -1.82
CA ALA A 125 16.99 2.04 -1.63
C ALA A 125 17.31 1.23 -2.91
N PRO A 126 17.81 0.00 -2.77
CA PRO A 126 18.08 -0.87 -3.92
C PRO A 126 16.79 -1.26 -4.65
N GLY A 127 16.82 -1.24 -5.99
CA GLY A 127 15.78 -1.84 -6.83
C GLY A 127 14.59 -0.93 -7.17
N ALA A 128 14.50 0.28 -6.64
CA ALA A 128 13.46 1.25 -7.01
C ALA A 128 14.05 2.65 -7.24
N ARG A 129 13.78 3.20 -8.42
CA ARG A 129 14.24 4.53 -8.84
C ARG A 129 13.67 5.58 -7.89
N ASP A 130 14.55 6.44 -7.38
CA ASP A 130 14.24 7.57 -6.51
C ASP A 130 13.58 7.22 -5.16
N SER A 131 13.67 5.96 -4.73
CA SER A 131 13.22 5.56 -3.38
C SER A 131 14.37 5.65 -2.36
N LEU A 132 14.04 6.05 -1.14
CA LEU A 132 15.01 6.16 -0.05
C LEU A 132 14.76 5.12 1.04
N GLN A 133 15.84 4.77 1.74
CA GLN A 133 15.79 3.92 2.93
C GLN A 133 16.52 4.60 4.10
N VAL A 134 15.94 4.46 5.29
CA VAL A 134 16.54 4.91 6.55
C VAL A 134 17.31 3.75 7.16
N GLN A 135 18.51 4.01 7.63
CA GLN A 135 19.37 3.02 8.27
C GLN A 135 19.72 3.51 9.66
N ILE A 136 19.58 2.65 10.67
CA ILE A 136 19.87 2.96 12.07
C ILE A 136 20.87 1.94 12.61
N GLN A 137 21.92 2.40 13.27
CA GLN A 137 22.90 1.52 13.90
C GLN A 137 22.27 0.68 15.03
N GLY A 138 22.56 -0.62 15.04
CA GLY A 138 22.01 -1.58 15.99
C GLY A 138 20.67 -2.20 15.57
N ASN A 139 20.12 -3.05 16.45
CA ASN A 139 18.77 -3.58 16.29
C ASN A 139 17.77 -2.66 16.99
N GLN A 140 17.04 -1.86 16.21
CA GLN A 140 16.15 -0.80 16.67
C GLN A 140 14.69 -1.02 16.24
N VAL A 141 14.34 -2.26 15.85
CA VAL A 141 13.01 -2.61 15.33
C VAL A 141 11.89 -2.20 16.31
N HIS A 142 12.13 -2.32 17.63
CA HIS A 142 11.16 -1.88 18.64
C HIS A 142 10.88 -0.37 18.58
N HIS A 143 11.92 0.46 18.47
CA HIS A 143 11.77 1.91 18.38
C HIS A 143 11.09 2.35 17.08
N VAL A 144 11.44 1.69 15.96
CA VAL A 144 10.78 1.92 14.67
C VAL A 144 9.31 1.53 14.75
N GLY A 145 8.99 0.35 15.29
CA GLY A 145 7.62 -0.09 15.48
C GLY A 145 6.80 0.85 16.34
N ARG A 146 7.37 1.32 17.45
CA ARG A 146 6.74 2.32 18.32
C ARG A 146 6.42 3.61 17.57
N LEU A 147 7.38 4.14 16.81
CA LEU A 147 7.18 5.34 16.01
C LEU A 147 6.05 5.16 14.98
N LEU A 148 6.05 4.06 14.24
CA LEU A 148 5.07 3.82 13.17
C LEU A 148 3.66 3.52 13.72
N LEU A 149 3.56 2.74 14.79
CA LEU A 149 2.27 2.26 15.30
C LEU A 149 1.63 3.20 16.33
N GLU A 150 2.42 3.88 17.17
CA GLU A 150 1.89 4.75 18.23
C GLU A 150 1.81 6.21 17.76
N GLU A 151 2.89 6.74 17.18
CA GLU A 151 2.94 8.16 16.81
C GLU A 151 2.25 8.41 15.47
N TYR A 152 2.65 7.65 14.43
CA TYR A 152 2.03 7.76 13.10
C TYR A 152 0.74 6.96 12.96
N GLN A 153 0.38 6.15 13.97
CA GLN A 153 -0.86 5.37 14.01
C GLN A 153 -1.09 4.49 12.76
N LEU A 154 -0.01 4.00 12.14
CA LEU A 154 -0.11 3.14 10.98
C LEU A 154 -0.74 1.79 11.38
N PRO A 155 -1.71 1.27 10.60
CA PRO A 155 -2.26 -0.05 10.87
C PRO A 155 -1.16 -1.12 10.82
N ARG A 156 -1.16 -2.04 11.79
CA ARG A 156 -0.13 -3.09 11.93
C ARG A 156 0.09 -3.93 10.67
N LYS A 157 -0.95 -4.12 9.84
CA LYS A 157 -0.90 -4.84 8.55
C LYS A 157 -0.01 -4.15 7.49
N HIS A 158 0.25 -2.85 7.66
CA HIS A 158 1.08 -2.04 6.77
C HIS A 158 2.53 -1.94 7.23
N VAL A 159 2.93 -2.68 8.28
CA VAL A 159 4.30 -2.70 8.79
C VAL A 159 4.79 -4.16 8.84
N GLN A 160 5.88 -4.45 8.14
CA GLN A 160 6.53 -5.78 8.11
C GLN A 160 7.85 -5.75 8.88
N GLY A 161 8.30 -6.90 9.39
CA GLY A 161 9.60 -7.02 10.06
C GLY A 161 9.61 -6.76 11.56
N LEU A 162 8.46 -6.42 12.16
CA LEU A 162 8.34 -6.16 13.59
C LEU A 162 8.62 -7.40 14.46
N GLU A 163 8.43 -8.61 13.91
CA GLU A 163 8.77 -9.88 14.54
C GLU A 163 10.28 -10.06 14.78
N LYS A 164 11.13 -9.26 14.12
CA LYS A 164 12.59 -9.27 14.27
C LYS A 164 13.07 -8.42 15.46
N ALA A 165 12.14 -7.83 16.22
CA ALA A 165 12.44 -7.05 17.40
C ALA A 165 13.17 -7.88 18.46
N PRO A 166 14.11 -7.27 19.22
CA PRO A 166 14.67 -7.91 20.40
C PRO A 166 13.54 -8.31 21.34
N LYS A 167 13.54 -9.56 21.82
CA LYS A 167 12.57 -9.99 22.82
C LYS A 167 12.75 -9.14 24.09
N PRO A 168 11.67 -8.70 24.74
CA PRO A 168 11.78 -8.08 26.06
C PRO A 168 12.49 -9.06 26.99
N ALA A 169 13.54 -8.60 27.67
CA ALA A 169 14.17 -9.41 28.70
C ALA A 169 13.10 -9.74 29.75
N LYS A 170 12.83 -11.03 29.97
CA LYS A 170 11.97 -11.46 31.09
C LYS A 170 12.60 -10.88 32.36
N LYS A 171 11.93 -9.92 32.99
CA LYS A 171 12.29 -9.47 34.34
C LYS A 171 12.19 -10.71 35.24
N LYS A 172 13.32 -11.12 35.82
CA LYS A 172 13.38 -12.09 36.92
C LYS A 172 12.89 -11.42 38.18
#